data_AF-A0A392U7Q3-F1
#
_entry.id   AF-A0A392U7Q3-F1
#
_cell.length_a   1.000
_cell.length_b   1.000
_cell.length_c   1.000
_cell.angle_alpha   90.00
_cell.angle_beta   90.00
_cell.angle_gamma   90.00
#
_symmetry.space_group_name_H-M   'P 1'
#
loop_
_entity.id
_entity.type
_entity.pdbx_description
1 polymer ?
#
loop_
_entity_poly.entity_id
_entity_poly.type
_entity_poly.pdbx_seq_one_letter_code
_entity_poly.pdbx_strand_id
1 'polypeptide(L)' 'MAPYFIQETQLVGFEYAREELVGLLMGGTDECCVVSIVGLGGVGKTTLAKLLFDDPLVIRHFDCRSFITVS' A
#
# COMPACT_ATOMS: atom_id res chain seq x y z
N MET A 1 16.82 6.51 -19.81
CA MET A 1 15.40 6.24 -19.48
C MET A 1 15.24 6.44 -17.99
N ALA A 2 14.69 7.57 -17.56
CA ALA A 2 14.43 7.81 -16.14
C ALA A 2 13.22 6.95 -15.73
N PRO A 3 13.28 6.21 -14.61
CA PRO A 3 12.08 5.60 -14.06
C PRO A 3 11.15 6.74 -13.66
N TYR A 4 9.89 6.68 -14.10
CA TYR A 4 8.86 7.59 -13.61
C TYR A 4 8.66 7.30 -12.11
N PHE A 5 9.44 7.99 -11.28
CA PHE A 5 9.20 8.04 -9.85
C PHE A 5 7.96 8.90 -9.66
N ILE A 6 6.81 8.27 -9.48
CA ILE A 6 5.62 8.99 -9.02
C ILE A 6 5.98 9.49 -7.63
N GLN A 7 6.31 10.78 -7.52
CA GLN A 7 6.42 11.43 -6.24
C GLN A 7 5.07 11.29 -5.53
N GLU A 8 5.08 10.72 -4.32
CA GLU A 8 3.90 10.56 -3.46
C GLU A 8 3.07 11.85 -3.33
N THR A 9 3.71 13.01 -3.50
CA THR A 9 3.11 14.34 -3.45
C THR A 9 2.09 14.65 -4.57
N GLN A 10 1.93 13.79 -5.58
CA GLN A 10 0.93 13.99 -6.66
C GLN A 10 -0.32 13.12 -6.54
N LEU A 11 -0.38 12.19 -5.59
CA LEU A 11 -1.55 11.32 -5.45
C LEU A 11 -2.52 11.89 -4.41
N VAL A 12 -3.66 12.38 -4.90
CA VAL A 12 -4.74 12.95 -4.09
C VAL A 12 -5.94 11.99 -4.04
N GLY A 13 -6.66 11.98 -2.93
CA GLY A 13 -7.91 11.21 -2.75
C GLY A 13 -7.74 9.79 -2.21
N PHE A 14 -6.51 9.39 -1.87
CA PHE A 14 -6.22 8.11 -1.23
C PHE A 14 -5.82 8.25 0.24
N GLU A 15 -5.84 9.46 0.80
CA GLU A 15 -5.36 9.75 2.15
C GLU A 15 -6.10 8.90 3.19
N TYR A 16 -7.43 8.92 3.16
CA TYR A 16 -8.26 8.14 4.07
C TYR A 16 -8.04 6.62 3.91
N ALA A 17 -8.07 6.13 2.67
CA ALA A 17 -7.88 4.70 2.40
C ALA A 17 -6.48 4.22 2.83
N ARG A 18 -5.47 5.06 2.63
CA ARG A 18 -4.11 4.80 3.10
C ARG A 18 -4.08 4.74 4.63
N GLU A 19 -4.61 5.74 5.33
CA GLU A 19 -4.63 5.78 6.80
C GLU A 19 -5.35 4.57 7.39
N GLU A 20 -6.49 4.19 6.84
CA GLU A 20 -7.24 2.99 7.24
C GLU A 20 -6.40 1.71 7.06
N LEU A 21 -5.78 1.54 5.88
CA LEU A 21 -4.99 0.35 5.59
C LEU A 21 -3.68 0.30 6.39
N VAL A 22 -3.04 1.44 6.66
CA VAL A 22 -1.90 1.50 7.60
C VAL A 22 -2.38 1.08 8.99
N GLY A 23 -3.52 1.56 9.47
CA GLY A 23 -4.09 1.14 10.75
C GLY A 23 -4.30 -0.37 10.84
N LEU A 24 -4.84 -0.98 9.78
CA LEU A 24 -5.04 -2.43 9.71
C LEU A 24 -3.72 -3.21 9.70
N LEU A 25 -2.69 -2.72 8.98
CA LEU A 25 -1.38 -3.38 8.92
C LEU A 25 -0.61 -3.27 10.23
N MET A 26 -0.71 -2.14 10.92
CA MET A 26 0.02 -1.87 12.18
C MET A 26 -0.69 -2.45 13.41
N GLY A 27 -2.02 -2.60 13.34
CA GLY A 27 -2.87 -3.11 14.41
C GLY A 27 -3.17 -4.61 14.30
N GLY A 28 -2.43 -5.34 13.46
CA GLY A 28 -2.59 -6.78 13.28
C GLY A 28 -2.37 -7.58 14.58
N THR A 29 -2.78 -8.85 14.56
CA THR A 29 -2.48 -9.80 15.63
C THR A 29 -1.14 -10.48 15.37
N ASP A 30 -0.61 -11.23 16.34
CA ASP A 30 0.57 -12.10 16.15
C ASP A 30 0.32 -13.26 15.17
N GLU A 31 -0.91 -13.38 14.66
CA GLU A 31 -1.32 -14.38 13.68
C GLU A 31 -1.23 -13.82 12.24
N CYS A 32 -1.27 -14.72 11.26
CA CYS A 32 -1.27 -14.32 9.86
C CYS A 32 -2.57 -13.58 9.50
N CYS A 33 -2.46 -12.30 9.13
CA CYS A 33 -3.57 -11.46 8.71
C CYS A 33 -3.53 -11.17 7.20
N VAL A 34 -4.69 -11.11 6.56
CA VAL A 34 -4.83 -10.82 5.12
C VAL A 34 -5.74 -9.62 4.93
N VAL A 35 -5.25 -8.60 4.22
CA VAL A 35 -6.00 -7.39 3.85
C VAL A 35 -6.19 -7.37 2.34
N SER A 36 -7.44 -7.20 1.88
CA SER A 36 -7.78 -7.21 0.46
C SER A 36 -8.25 -5.84 -0.02
N ILE A 37 -7.69 -5.34 -1.13
CA ILE A 37 -8.13 -4.11 -1.80
C ILE A 37 -9.01 -4.50 -2.99
N VAL A 38 -10.30 -4.19 -2.92
CA VAL A 38 -11.30 -4.57 -3.93
C VAL A 38 -11.94 -3.33 -4.54
N GLY A 39 -12.29 -3.42 -5.82
CA GLY A 39 -12.88 -2.31 -6.57
C GLY A 39 -12.83 -2.52 -8.07
N LEU A 40 -13.52 -1.66 -8.82
CA LEU A 40 -13.62 -1.73 -10.27
C LEU A 40 -12.26 -1.61 -10.98
N GLY A 41 -12.22 -2.01 -12.25
CA GLY A 41 -11.04 -1.80 -13.10
C GLY A 41 -10.68 -0.32 -13.20
N GLY A 42 -9.38 0.00 -13.20
CA GLY A 42 -8.89 1.38 -13.38
C GLY A 42 -8.99 2.29 -12.14
N VAL A 43 -9.59 1.86 -11.03
CA VAL A 43 -9.77 2.71 -9.83
C VAL A 43 -8.48 2.97 -9.01
N GLY A 44 -7.35 2.39 -9.42
CA GLY A 44 -6.05 2.64 -8.75
C GLY A 44 -5.71 1.71 -7.57
N LYS A 45 -6.30 0.52 -7.48
CA LYS A 45 -6.00 -0.46 -6.41
C LYS A 45 -4.50 -0.78 -6.28
N THR A 46 -3.84 -1.07 -7.41
CA THR A 46 -2.40 -1.36 -7.44
C THR A 46 -1.58 -0.14 -7.04
N THR A 47 -2.05 1.07 -7.38
CA THR A 47 -1.42 2.32 -6.96
C THR A 47 -1.51 2.48 -5.44
N LEU A 48 -2.68 2.23 -4.85
CA LEU A 48 -2.87 2.27 -3.39
C LEU A 48 -2.01 1.21 -2.68
N ALA A 49 -1.94 -0.02 -3.20
CA ALA A 49 -1.07 -1.06 -2.67
C ALA A 49 0.40 -0.66 -2.73
N LYS A 50 0.83 0.02 -3.81
CA LYS A 50 2.20 0.49 -3.96
C LYS A 50 2.53 1.62 -2.97
N LEU A 51 1.62 2.57 -2.78
CA LEU A 51 1.78 3.61 -1.76
C LEU A 51 1.94 3.03 -0.35
N LEU A 52 1.10 2.05 0.01
CA LEU A 52 1.21 1.39 1.32
C LEU A 52 2.52 0.63 1.48
N PHE A 53 2.98 -0.03 0.40
CA PHE A 53 4.26 -0.71 0.41
C PHE A 53 5.41 0.29 0.66
N ASP A 54 5.36 1.48 0.08
CA ASP A 54 6.39 2.52 0.23
C ASP A 54 6.19 3.41 1.48
N ASP A 55 5.11 3.20 2.24
CA ASP A 55 4.77 4.00 3.41
C ASP A 55 5.83 3.88 4.51
N PRO A 56 6.38 4.99 5.05
CA PRO A 56 7.40 4.96 6.09
C PRO A 56 7.01 4.19 7.36
N LEU A 57 5.74 4.17 7.74
CA LEU A 57 5.25 3.43 8.91
C LEU A 57 5.27 1.93 8.63
N VAL A 58 4.80 1.52 7.44
CA VAL A 58 4.81 0.13 6.99
C VAL A 58 6.25 -0.37 6.82
N ILE A 59 7.13 0.45 6.25
CA ILE A 59 8.56 0.15 6.11
C ILE A 59 9.20 -0.18 7.46
N ARG A 60 8.85 0.57 8.51
CA ARG A 60 9.44 0.42 9.85
C ARG A 60 8.85 -0.73 10.66
N HIS A 61 7.64 -1.18 10.32
CA HIS A 61 6.94 -2.20 11.08
C HIS A 61 7.33 -3.62 10.67
N PHE A 62 7.52 -3.86 9.37
CA PHE A 62 7.83 -5.18 8.84
C PHE A 62 9.32 -5.32 8.55
N ASP A 63 9.98 -6.31 9.17
CA ASP A 63 11.39 -6.64 8.93
C ASP A 63 11.66 -6.98 7.45
N CYS A 64 10.70 -7.63 6.80
CA CYS A 64 10.76 -8.07 5.41
C CYS A 64 9.47 -7.70 4.68
N ARG A 65 9.60 -7.21 3.44
CA ARG A 65 8.46 -6.87 2.57
C ARG A 65 8.75 -7.30 1.13
N SER A 66 7.73 -7.73 0.41
CA SER A 66 7.80 -8.05 -1.02
C SER A 66 6.60 -7.51 -1.77
N PHE A 67 6.78 -7.08 -3.02
CA PHE A 67 5.72 -6.64 -3.91
C PHE A 67 5.75 -7.49 -5.18
N ILE A 68 4.79 -8.39 -5.32
CA ILE A 68 4.76 -9.40 -6.38
C ILE A 68 3.58 -9.14 -7.30
N THR A 69 3.84 -9.11 -8.60
CA THR A 69 2.79 -9.07 -9.63
C THR A 69 2.57 -10.49 -10.15
N VAL A 70 1.32 -10.93 -10.20
CA VAL A 70 0.90 -12.20 -10.80
C VAL A 70 -0.01 -11.86 -11.98
N SER A 71 0.20 -12.51 -13.12
CA SER A 71 -0.52 -12.27 -14.39
C SER A 71 -1.19 -13.53 -14.90
#